data_AF-A0A7M7MCE0-F1
#
_entry.id   AF-A0A7M7MCE0-F1
#
_cell.length_a   1.000
_cell.length_b   1.000
_cell.length_c   1.000
_cell.angle_alpha   90.00
_cell.angle_beta   90.00
_cell.angle_gamma   90.00
#
_symmetry.space_group_name_H-M   'P 1'
#
loop_
_entity.id
_entity.type
_entity.pdbx_description
1 polymer ?
#
loop_
_entity_poly.entity_id
_entity_poly.type
_entity_poly.pdbx_seq_one_letter_code
_entity_poly.pdbx_strand_id
1 'polypeptide(L)'
;MIVRKKYYLYSNPEKVAEYYAKYKAQRGMSNSKPGFLLKIADELNLSAALMCRFIIEHHLKDKSEPCSKRVLNQLLKDSTKIQDEVLAVEVFLCTLHDPFYGPFSDARRTSVGREFELLLKDSLRSRGIGFVDEASLRKQGYDKTPDIKLEIPAIINGEYVITWIESKASFGDPDSHESYAREQFHSYANRFGPGLVIYWCGFVEELQQPQSQMNVGHSPLNNPSTGSSLITKQQNNASGQFLLADHLPDDIRSMTEFI
;
A
#
# COMPACT_ATOMS: atom_id res chain seq x y z
N MET A 1 -9.97 0.10 -10.20
CA MET A 1 -11.12 -0.52 -9.49
C MET A 1 -10.57 -1.30 -8.30
N ILE A 2 -10.83 -0.85 -7.07
CA ILE A 2 -10.27 -1.43 -5.84
C ILE A 2 -10.98 -2.76 -5.56
N VAL A 3 -10.29 -3.89 -5.72
CA VAL A 3 -10.80 -5.19 -5.28
C VAL A 3 -10.42 -5.39 -3.81
N ARG A 4 -11.09 -4.66 -2.91
CA ARG A 4 -11.27 -5.10 -1.52
C ARG A 4 -12.69 -5.64 -1.39
N LYS A 5 -12.99 -6.72 -2.11
CA LYS A 5 -14.23 -7.47 -1.90
C LYS A 5 -13.97 -8.48 -0.77
N LYS A 6 -14.87 -8.49 0.20
CA LYS A 6 -14.68 -9.17 1.49
C LYS A 6 -14.37 -10.66 1.29
N TYR A 7 -13.18 -11.10 1.72
CA TYR A 7 -12.64 -12.47 1.52
C TYR A 7 -13.67 -13.57 1.80
N TYR A 8 -14.47 -13.40 2.87
CA TYR A 8 -15.48 -14.36 3.31
C TYR A 8 -16.63 -14.60 2.30
N LEU A 9 -16.93 -13.65 1.41
CA LEU A 9 -18.02 -13.78 0.43
C LEU A 9 -17.66 -14.71 -0.74
N TYR A 10 -16.35 -14.92 -0.94
CA TYR A 10 -15.78 -15.71 -2.05
C TYR A 10 -15.11 -16.98 -1.57
N SER A 11 -14.71 -17.03 -0.30
CA SER A 11 -14.17 -18.23 0.35
C SER A 11 -15.25 -19.21 0.82
N ASN A 12 -16.51 -19.06 0.39
CA ASN A 12 -17.54 -20.06 0.67
C ASN A 12 -17.08 -21.41 0.07
N PRO A 13 -16.96 -22.50 0.86
CA PRO A 13 -16.54 -23.81 0.38
C PRO A 13 -17.25 -24.28 -0.89
N GLU A 14 -18.56 -23.97 -1.03
CA GLU A 14 -19.36 -24.32 -2.20
C GLU A 14 -18.88 -23.59 -3.46
N LYS A 15 -18.62 -22.28 -3.36
CA LYS A 15 -18.10 -21.48 -4.47
C LYS A 15 -16.69 -21.89 -4.85
N VAL A 16 -15.84 -22.18 -3.87
CA VAL A 16 -14.47 -22.67 -4.12
C VAL A 16 -14.52 -24.01 -4.85
N ALA A 17 -15.44 -24.90 -4.50
CA ALA A 17 -15.65 -26.15 -5.24
C ALA A 17 -16.14 -25.90 -6.67
N GLU A 18 -17.04 -24.93 -6.89
CA GLU A 18 -17.46 -24.52 -8.24
C GLU A 18 -16.29 -24.00 -9.09
N TYR A 19 -15.43 -23.15 -8.51
CA TYR A 19 -14.23 -22.63 -9.18
C TYR A 19 -13.27 -23.76 -9.57
N TYR A 20 -13.08 -24.73 -8.66
CA TYR A 20 -12.23 -25.88 -8.92
C TYR A 20 -12.83 -26.83 -9.97
N ALA A 21 -14.15 -27.01 -10.00
CA ALA A 21 -14.83 -27.78 -11.04
C ALA A 21 -14.65 -27.14 -12.42
N LYS A 22 -14.79 -25.81 -12.53
CA LYS A 22 -14.51 -25.05 -13.76
C LYS A 22 -13.06 -25.22 -14.22
N TYR A 23 -12.11 -25.17 -13.29
CA TYR A 23 -10.70 -25.46 -13.55
C TYR A 23 -10.50 -26.89 -14.11
N LYS A 24 -11.07 -27.93 -13.47
CA LYS A 24 -10.95 -29.32 -13.95
C LYS A 24 -11.56 -29.50 -15.34
N ALA A 25 -12.73 -28.89 -15.59
CA ALA A 25 -13.41 -28.98 -16.88
C ALA A 25 -12.55 -28.36 -18.00
N GLN A 26 -11.95 -27.19 -17.75
CA GLN A 26 -11.11 -26.50 -18.72
C GLN A 26 -9.76 -27.21 -18.93
N ARG A 27 -9.20 -27.82 -17.88
CA ARG A 27 -8.01 -28.67 -17.95
C ARG A 27 -8.24 -29.91 -18.81
N GLY A 28 -9.42 -30.53 -18.71
CA GLY A 28 -9.78 -31.74 -19.46
C GLY A 28 -9.97 -31.53 -20.96
N MET A 29 -9.96 -30.29 -21.45
CA MET A 29 -10.08 -29.99 -22.87
C MET A 29 -8.75 -30.18 -23.59
N SER A 30 -8.71 -31.05 -24.60
CA SER A 30 -7.50 -31.39 -25.38
C SER A 30 -6.85 -30.23 -26.13
N ASN A 31 -7.51 -29.06 -26.21
CA ASN A 31 -7.02 -27.86 -26.91
C ASN A 31 -7.01 -26.62 -25.99
N SER A 32 -6.90 -26.82 -24.68
CA SER A 32 -6.86 -25.70 -23.73
C SER A 32 -5.56 -24.92 -23.88
N LYS A 33 -5.65 -23.67 -24.34
CA LYS A 33 -4.50 -22.76 -24.37
C LYS A 33 -4.18 -22.28 -22.95
N PRO A 34 -2.88 -22.14 -22.60
CA PRO A 34 -2.49 -21.58 -21.30
C PRO A 34 -3.09 -20.20 -21.03
N GLY A 35 -3.31 -19.89 -19.76
CA GLY A 35 -3.90 -18.63 -19.29
C GLY A 35 -5.42 -18.65 -19.20
N PHE A 36 -6.04 -19.82 -19.13
CA PHE A 36 -7.48 -19.92 -18.94
C PHE A 36 -7.89 -19.59 -17.50
N LEU A 37 -7.02 -19.80 -16.51
CA LEU A 37 -7.30 -19.44 -15.12
C LEU A 37 -7.39 -17.93 -14.93
N LEU A 38 -6.61 -17.16 -15.69
CA LEU A 38 -6.73 -15.70 -15.80
C LEU A 38 -8.13 -15.30 -16.31
N LYS A 39 -8.60 -15.92 -17.39
CA LYS A 39 -9.93 -15.64 -17.95
C LYS A 39 -11.04 -15.95 -16.95
N ILE A 40 -10.94 -17.08 -16.26
CA ILE A 40 -11.89 -17.47 -15.21
C ILE A 40 -11.87 -16.44 -14.06
N ALA A 41 -10.70 -15.96 -13.66
CA ALA A 41 -10.59 -14.92 -12.64
C ALA A 41 -11.27 -13.60 -13.07
N ASP A 42 -11.05 -13.18 -14.32
CA ASP A 42 -11.65 -11.98 -14.89
C ASP A 42 -13.18 -12.10 -15.01
N GLU A 43 -13.69 -13.21 -15.54
CA GLU A 43 -15.13 -13.50 -15.65
C GLU A 43 -15.83 -13.44 -14.28
N LEU A 44 -15.16 -13.93 -13.24
CA LEU A 44 -15.67 -13.97 -11.87
C LEU A 44 -15.38 -12.68 -11.09
N ASN A 45 -14.73 -11.68 -11.70
CA ASN A 45 -14.30 -10.44 -11.06
C ASN A 45 -13.52 -10.67 -9.75
N LEU A 46 -12.60 -11.65 -9.78
CA LEU A 46 -11.68 -12.01 -8.70
C LEU A 46 -10.25 -11.66 -9.10
N SER A 47 -9.39 -11.35 -8.13
CA SER A 47 -7.97 -11.21 -8.46
C SER A 47 -7.38 -12.57 -8.83
N ALA A 48 -6.45 -12.56 -9.80
CA ALA A 48 -5.76 -13.77 -10.24
C ALA A 48 -5.05 -14.48 -9.08
N ALA A 49 -4.40 -13.72 -8.18
CA ALA A 49 -3.81 -14.26 -6.96
C ALA A 49 -4.81 -14.96 -6.04
N LEU A 50 -6.02 -14.42 -5.87
CA LEU A 50 -7.05 -15.01 -5.02
C LEU A 50 -7.64 -16.28 -5.67
N MET A 51 -7.85 -16.26 -6.98
CA MET A 51 -8.25 -17.44 -7.75
C MET A 51 -7.23 -18.57 -7.61
N CYS A 52 -5.94 -18.29 -7.84
CA CYS A 52 -4.87 -19.26 -7.66
C CYS A 52 -4.83 -19.84 -6.24
N ARG A 53 -5.02 -18.98 -5.23
CA ARG A 53 -5.06 -19.40 -3.83
C ARG A 53 -6.15 -20.44 -3.59
N PHE A 54 -7.36 -20.21 -4.09
CA PHE A 54 -8.48 -21.15 -3.95
C PHE A 54 -8.23 -22.46 -4.68
N ILE A 55 -7.72 -22.42 -5.92
CA ILE A 55 -7.43 -23.62 -6.70
C ILE A 55 -6.32 -24.45 -6.06
N ILE A 56 -5.22 -23.84 -5.62
CA ILE A 56 -4.12 -24.55 -4.95
C ILE A 56 -4.60 -25.15 -3.63
N GLU A 57 -5.33 -24.39 -2.81
CA GLU A 57 -5.86 -24.91 -1.54
C GLU A 57 -6.77 -26.13 -1.76
N HIS A 58 -7.63 -26.09 -2.78
CA HIS A 58 -8.51 -27.22 -3.09
C HIS A 58 -7.75 -28.41 -3.70
N HIS A 59 -6.76 -28.15 -4.57
CA HIS A 59 -5.92 -29.19 -5.18
C HIS A 59 -5.09 -29.96 -4.13
N LEU A 60 -4.54 -29.26 -3.13
CA LEU A 60 -3.82 -29.89 -2.02
C LEU A 60 -4.76 -30.76 -1.17
N LYS A 61 -6.00 -30.29 -0.92
CA LYS A 61 -7.02 -31.09 -0.21
C LYS A 61 -7.40 -32.35 -0.99
N ASP A 62 -7.59 -32.23 -2.31
CA ASP A 62 -7.91 -33.35 -3.22
C ASP A 62 -6.80 -34.41 -3.21
N LYS A 63 -5.53 -33.98 -3.13
CA LYS A 63 -4.35 -34.86 -3.01
C LYS A 63 -4.04 -35.34 -1.58
N SER A 64 -4.85 -34.96 -0.59
CA SER A 64 -4.58 -35.23 0.84
C SER A 64 -3.22 -34.71 1.33
N GLU A 65 -2.72 -33.62 0.73
CA GLU A 65 -1.47 -32.97 1.11
C GLU A 65 -1.69 -31.92 2.21
N PRO A 66 -0.69 -31.68 3.09
CA PRO A 66 -0.82 -30.72 4.19
C PRO A 66 -0.93 -29.27 3.68
N CYS A 67 -2.14 -28.72 3.74
CA CYS A 67 -2.43 -27.35 3.33
C CYS A 67 -2.21 -26.34 4.47
N SER A 68 -0.96 -25.93 4.70
CA SER A 68 -0.65 -24.82 5.62
C SER A 68 -0.60 -23.48 4.88
N LYS A 69 -0.92 -22.37 5.57
CA LYS A 69 -0.79 -21.00 5.02
C LYS A 69 0.62 -20.70 4.50
N ARG A 70 1.65 -21.26 5.15
CA ARG A 70 3.06 -21.09 4.76
C ARG A 70 3.35 -21.78 3.43
N VAL A 71 2.92 -23.04 3.28
CA VAL A 71 3.08 -23.81 2.03
C VAL A 71 2.34 -23.12 0.89
N LEU A 72 1.10 -22.70 1.12
CA LEU A 72 0.30 -21.99 0.12
C LEU A 72 0.99 -20.71 -0.39
N ASN A 73 1.52 -19.89 0.53
CA ASN A 73 2.27 -18.69 0.16
C ASN A 73 3.58 -19.01 -0.57
N GLN A 74 4.23 -20.15 -0.28
CA GLN A 74 5.42 -20.59 -1.01
C GLN A 74 5.09 -21.03 -2.44
N LEU A 75 4.00 -21.78 -2.64
CA LEU A 75 3.56 -22.24 -3.96
C LEU A 75 3.07 -21.09 -4.85
N LEU A 76 2.41 -20.08 -4.27
CA LEU A 76 1.98 -18.89 -5.00
C LEU A 76 3.17 -18.02 -5.44
N LYS A 77 4.23 -17.97 -4.63
CA LYS A 77 5.48 -17.25 -4.96
C LYS A 77 6.33 -18.00 -5.97
N ASP A 78 6.31 -19.33 -5.92
CA ASP A 78 7.15 -20.20 -6.72
C ASP A 78 6.35 -21.38 -7.24
N SER A 79 5.80 -21.19 -8.44
CA SER A 79 4.93 -22.17 -9.09
C SER A 79 5.69 -23.41 -9.56
N THR A 80 7.03 -23.38 -9.66
CA THR A 80 7.80 -24.56 -10.08
C THR A 80 7.79 -25.67 -9.03
N LYS A 81 7.37 -25.36 -7.80
CA LYS A 81 7.18 -26.33 -6.71
C LYS A 81 5.85 -27.09 -6.83
N ILE A 82 4.97 -26.67 -7.73
CA ILE A 82 3.69 -27.35 -7.98
C ILE A 82 3.98 -28.55 -8.89
N GLN A 83 3.69 -29.77 -8.43
CA GLN A 83 3.92 -31.00 -9.20
C GLN A 83 3.02 -31.12 -10.45
N ASP A 84 1.85 -30.49 -10.43
CA ASP A 84 0.94 -30.49 -11.56
C ASP A 84 1.38 -29.43 -12.57
N GLU A 85 1.94 -29.85 -13.71
CA GLU A 85 2.52 -28.98 -14.73
C GLU A 85 1.53 -27.94 -15.27
N VAL A 86 0.27 -28.34 -15.48
CA VAL A 86 -0.77 -27.43 -15.98
C VAL A 86 -1.09 -26.38 -14.93
N LEU A 87 -1.27 -26.80 -13.68
CA LEU A 87 -1.52 -25.87 -12.58
C LEU A 87 -0.32 -24.94 -12.36
N ALA A 88 0.90 -25.45 -12.45
CA ALA A 88 2.12 -24.68 -12.31
C ALA A 88 2.21 -23.56 -13.35
N VAL A 89 1.90 -23.86 -14.62
CA VAL A 89 1.87 -22.88 -15.71
C VAL A 89 0.75 -21.86 -15.51
N GLU A 90 -0.46 -22.29 -15.13
CA GLU A 90 -1.57 -21.35 -14.89
C GLU A 90 -1.30 -20.41 -13.72
N VAL A 91 -0.79 -20.93 -12.61
CA VAL A 91 -0.41 -20.11 -11.43
C VAL A 91 0.72 -19.16 -11.80
N PHE A 92 1.72 -19.61 -12.57
CA PHE A 92 2.79 -18.74 -13.07
C PHE A 92 2.23 -17.57 -13.89
N LEU A 93 1.36 -17.85 -14.86
CA LEU A 93 0.75 -16.82 -15.72
C LEU A 93 -0.13 -15.87 -14.91
N CYS A 94 -0.91 -16.38 -13.97
CA CYS A 94 -1.71 -15.57 -13.06
C CYS A 94 -0.84 -14.62 -12.23
N THR A 95 0.25 -15.11 -11.64
CA THR A 95 1.19 -14.28 -10.89
C THR A 95 1.88 -13.25 -11.78
N LEU A 96 2.27 -13.63 -13.00
CA LEU A 96 2.92 -12.75 -13.96
C LEU A 96 2.02 -11.59 -14.40
N HIS A 97 0.73 -11.87 -14.63
CA HIS A 97 -0.24 -10.90 -15.13
C HIS A 97 -1.06 -10.21 -14.04
N ASP A 98 -0.87 -10.54 -12.75
CA ASP A 98 -1.59 -9.88 -11.66
C ASP A 98 -1.15 -8.39 -11.57
N PRO A 99 -2.08 -7.44 -11.85
CA PRO A 99 -1.72 -6.03 -11.93
C PRO A 99 -1.51 -5.37 -10.55
N PHE A 100 -1.87 -6.05 -9.45
CA PHE A 100 -1.88 -5.50 -8.09
C PHE A 100 -0.92 -6.18 -7.11
N TYR A 101 -0.79 -7.51 -7.22
CA TYR A 101 -0.04 -8.36 -6.29
C TYR A 101 1.07 -9.18 -6.96
N GLY A 102 1.26 -9.04 -8.28
CA GLY A 102 2.32 -9.72 -9.02
C GLY A 102 3.70 -9.04 -8.85
N PRO A 103 4.80 -9.74 -9.16
CA PRO A 103 6.16 -9.22 -9.00
C PRO A 103 6.42 -7.95 -9.82
N PHE A 104 5.82 -7.81 -11.01
CA PHE A 104 5.92 -6.58 -11.80
C PHE A 104 5.18 -5.41 -11.16
N SER A 105 4.02 -5.64 -10.55
CA SER A 105 3.27 -4.60 -9.86
C SER A 105 4.01 -4.12 -8.62
N ASP A 106 4.65 -5.04 -7.90
CA ASP A 106 5.48 -4.74 -6.75
C ASP A 106 6.74 -3.98 -7.15
N ALA A 107 7.48 -4.48 -8.16
CA ALA A 107 8.65 -3.80 -8.70
C ALA A 107 8.33 -2.38 -9.20
N ARG A 108 7.18 -2.20 -9.85
CA ARG A 108 6.70 -0.88 -10.28
C ARG A 108 6.45 0.03 -9.08
N ARG A 109 5.74 -0.45 -8.05
CA ARG A 109 5.45 0.32 -6.82
C ARG A 109 6.74 0.71 -6.10
N THR A 110 7.69 -0.22 -5.96
CA THR A 110 9.00 0.05 -5.36
C THR A 110 9.81 1.06 -6.18
N SER A 111 9.80 0.93 -7.52
CA SER A 111 10.49 1.86 -8.41
C SER A 111 9.95 3.29 -8.29
N VAL A 112 8.62 3.44 -8.33
CA VAL A 112 7.96 4.74 -8.18
C VAL A 112 8.19 5.31 -6.78
N GLY A 113 8.11 4.47 -5.74
CA GLY A 113 8.46 4.86 -4.36
C GLY A 113 9.85 5.48 -4.26
N ARG A 114 10.84 4.78 -4.82
CA ARG A 114 12.23 5.23 -4.81
C ARG A 114 12.46 6.51 -5.62
N GLU A 115 11.74 6.69 -6.72
CA GLU A 115 11.80 7.92 -7.52
C GLU A 115 11.34 9.13 -6.69
N PHE A 116 10.20 9.01 -6.00
CA PHE A 116 9.71 10.08 -5.12
C PHE A 116 10.64 10.36 -3.93
N GLU A 117 11.26 9.34 -3.35
CA GLU A 117 12.29 9.53 -2.31
C GLU A 117 13.52 10.29 -2.85
N LEU A 118 13.94 10.03 -4.09
CA LEU A 118 15.04 10.76 -4.73
C LEU A 118 14.64 12.22 -4.99
N LEU A 119 13.45 12.46 -5.53
CA LEU A 119 12.92 13.82 -5.73
C LEU A 119 12.83 14.61 -4.41
N LEU A 120 12.39 13.96 -3.33
CA LEU A 120 12.38 14.56 -1.99
C LEU A 120 13.79 14.97 -1.56
N LYS A 121 14.76 14.05 -1.68
CA LYS A 121 16.17 14.30 -1.31
C LYS A 121 16.77 15.45 -2.11
N ASP A 122 16.51 15.49 -3.42
CA ASP A 122 17.02 16.55 -4.28
C ASP A 122 16.35 17.90 -3.99
N SER A 123 15.05 17.90 -3.70
CA SER A 123 14.34 19.11 -3.27
C SER A 123 14.91 19.67 -1.96
N LEU A 124 15.11 18.84 -0.94
CA LEU A 124 15.74 19.25 0.32
C LEU A 124 17.16 19.80 0.11
N ARG A 125 17.98 19.14 -0.73
CA ARG A 125 19.35 19.61 -1.06
C ARG A 125 19.34 20.97 -1.75
N SER A 126 18.45 21.16 -2.73
CA SER A 126 18.33 22.43 -3.45
C SER A 126 17.91 23.60 -2.55
N ARG A 127 17.24 23.30 -1.44
CA ARG A 127 16.83 24.26 -0.40
C ARG A 127 17.84 24.37 0.75
N GLY A 128 18.98 23.66 0.68
CA GLY A 128 20.01 23.70 1.72
C GLY A 128 19.62 23.03 3.04
N ILE A 129 18.60 22.16 3.05
CA ILE A 129 18.13 21.49 4.26
C ILE A 129 18.93 20.19 4.46
N GLY A 130 19.69 20.14 5.55
CA GLY A 130 20.50 18.97 5.94
C GLY A 130 19.65 17.81 6.46
N PHE A 131 19.97 16.59 6.05
CA PHE A 131 19.24 15.39 6.47
C PHE A 131 20.10 14.12 6.46
N VAL A 132 19.66 13.15 7.27
CA VAL A 132 20.15 11.77 7.32
C VAL A 132 19.14 10.86 6.63
N ASP A 133 19.60 10.03 5.70
CA ASP A 133 18.74 9.07 5.00
C ASP A 133 18.48 7.79 5.79
N GLU A 134 17.44 7.07 5.38
CA GLU A 134 17.03 5.80 5.99
C GLU A 134 18.17 4.76 6.07
N ALA A 135 18.99 4.65 5.00
CA ALA A 135 20.09 3.70 4.95
C ALA A 135 21.14 3.99 6.03
N SER A 136 21.41 5.27 6.29
CA SER A 136 22.33 5.70 7.35
C SER A 136 21.74 5.47 8.74
N LEU A 137 20.44 5.72 8.95
CA LEU A 137 19.76 5.42 10.21
C LEU A 137 19.79 3.91 10.52
N ARG A 138 19.54 3.06 9.52
CA ARG A 138 19.62 1.60 9.70
C ARG A 138 21.02 1.14 10.07
N LYS A 139 22.08 1.73 9.49
CA LYS A 139 23.48 1.45 9.88
C LYS A 139 23.79 1.85 11.32
N GLN A 140 23.10 2.86 11.85
CA GLN A 140 23.22 3.27 13.25
C GLN A 140 22.44 2.37 14.21
N GLY A 141 21.73 1.35 13.71
CA GLY A 141 21.02 0.36 14.52
C GLY A 141 19.55 0.67 14.77
N TYR A 142 18.96 1.64 14.07
CA TYR A 142 17.52 1.90 14.18
C TYR A 142 16.71 0.85 13.40
N ASP A 143 15.80 0.19 14.10
CA ASP A 143 14.88 -0.85 13.60
C ASP A 143 13.62 -0.28 12.90
N LYS A 144 13.26 0.97 13.20
CA LYS A 144 12.17 1.73 12.56
C LYS A 144 12.69 3.11 12.21
N THR A 145 12.66 3.45 10.93
CA THR A 145 13.34 4.60 10.34
C THR A 145 12.42 5.32 9.37
N PRO A 146 12.25 6.65 9.47
CA PRO A 146 11.63 7.42 8.40
C PRO A 146 12.55 7.48 7.17
N ASP A 147 11.99 7.80 6.01
CA ASP A 147 12.79 8.00 4.78
C ASP A 147 13.86 9.07 4.94
N ILE A 148 13.50 10.14 5.67
CA ILE A 148 14.34 11.30 5.96
C ILE A 148 14.23 11.65 7.44
N LYS A 149 15.38 11.79 8.11
CA LYS A 149 15.49 12.48 9.40
C LYS A 149 16.25 13.78 9.16
N LEU A 150 15.66 14.92 9.53
CA LEU A 150 16.30 16.22 9.39
C LEU A 150 17.43 16.35 10.42
N GLU A 151 18.58 16.88 9.99
CA GLU A 151 19.70 17.16 10.91
C GLU A 151 19.35 18.29 11.86
N ILE A 152 18.65 19.30 11.33
CA ILE A 152 18.12 20.44 12.06
C ILE A 152 16.62 20.49 11.77
N PRO A 153 15.76 20.68 12.79
CA PRO A 153 14.32 20.79 12.56
C PRO A 153 14.00 21.88 11.52
N ALA A 154 12.94 21.66 10.76
CA ALA A 154 12.45 22.61 9.76
C ALA A 154 11.08 23.15 10.16
N ILE A 155 10.76 24.37 9.74
CA ILE A 155 9.47 25.01 9.95
C ILE A 155 8.69 25.03 8.63
N ILE A 156 7.40 24.72 8.70
CA ILE A 156 6.42 24.79 7.60
C ILE A 156 5.31 25.77 8.02
N ASN A 157 4.86 26.61 7.09
CA ASN A 157 3.84 27.65 7.28
C ASN A 157 4.14 28.62 8.43
N GLY A 158 5.43 28.81 8.77
CA GLY A 158 5.87 29.66 9.87
C GLY A 158 5.51 29.17 11.28
N GLU A 159 4.79 28.05 11.41
CA GLU A 159 4.22 27.60 12.69
C GLU A 159 4.60 26.17 13.05
N TYR A 160 4.72 25.27 12.06
CA TYR A 160 4.86 23.85 12.31
C TYR A 160 6.31 23.39 12.23
N VAL A 161 6.86 22.97 13.35
CA VAL A 161 8.19 22.35 13.41
C VAL A 161 8.10 20.86 13.09
N ILE A 162 8.95 20.39 12.19
CA ILE A 162 9.12 18.97 11.85
C ILE A 162 10.57 18.54 11.99
N THR A 163 10.79 17.25 12.26
CA THR A 163 12.13 16.66 12.44
C THR A 163 12.38 15.44 11.55
N TRP A 164 11.34 14.90 10.92
CA TRP A 164 11.42 13.80 9.96
C TRP A 164 10.36 13.93 8.87
N ILE A 165 10.63 13.31 7.73
CA ILE A 165 9.74 13.25 6.58
C ILE A 165 9.62 11.80 6.11
N GLU A 166 8.39 11.37 5.86
CA GLU A 166 8.05 10.07 5.27
C GLU A 166 7.39 10.28 3.90
N SER A 167 7.87 9.57 2.88
CA SER A 167 7.48 9.65 1.49
C SER A 167 6.64 8.44 1.08
N LYS A 168 5.35 8.65 0.82
CA LYS A 168 4.43 7.60 0.35
C LYS A 168 4.01 7.86 -1.09
N ALA A 169 4.51 7.06 -2.02
CA ALA A 169 4.13 7.08 -3.43
C ALA A 169 2.77 6.42 -3.73
N SER A 170 1.84 6.53 -2.79
CA SER A 170 0.51 5.91 -2.84
C SER A 170 -0.54 6.92 -2.43
N PHE A 171 -1.80 6.65 -2.77
CA PHE A 171 -2.91 7.43 -2.25
C PHE A 171 -3.16 7.13 -0.76
N GLY A 172 -3.38 8.15 0.04
CA GLY A 172 -3.71 8.01 1.46
C GLY A 172 -5.20 7.74 1.68
N ASP A 173 -5.58 6.47 1.76
CA ASP A 173 -6.91 6.05 2.24
C ASP A 173 -6.91 5.77 3.75
N PRO A 174 -8.08 5.80 4.43
CA PRO A 174 -8.18 5.62 5.89
C PRO A 174 -7.57 4.32 6.41
N ASP A 175 -7.87 3.19 5.76
CA ASP A 175 -7.39 1.88 6.20
C ASP A 175 -5.85 1.81 6.12
N SER A 176 -5.29 2.22 4.98
CA SER A 176 -3.85 2.19 4.75
C SER A 176 -3.13 3.18 5.68
N HIS A 177 -3.68 4.38 5.86
CA HIS A 177 -3.13 5.39 6.75
C HIS A 177 -3.07 4.91 8.20
N GLU A 178 -4.16 4.34 8.73
CA GLU A 178 -4.21 3.81 10.10
C GLU A 178 -3.17 2.69 10.31
N SER A 179 -3.03 1.79 9.33
CA SER A 179 -2.02 0.73 9.35
C SER A 179 -0.61 1.31 9.42
N TYR A 180 -0.28 2.30 8.58
CA TYR A 180 1.03 2.95 8.61
C TYR A 180 1.27 3.75 9.89
N ALA A 181 0.26 4.48 10.37
CA ALA A 181 0.37 5.25 11.61
C ALA A 181 0.74 4.34 12.79
N ARG A 182 0.01 3.23 12.93
CA ARG A 182 0.24 2.21 13.98
C ARG A 182 1.60 1.51 13.86
N GLU A 183 2.02 1.15 12.65
CA GLU A 183 3.19 0.30 12.43
C GLU A 183 4.51 1.06 12.26
N GLN A 184 4.42 2.36 11.94
CA GLN A 184 5.54 3.21 11.54
C GLN A 184 5.46 4.61 12.19
N PHE A 185 4.48 5.44 11.83
CA PHE A 185 4.56 6.89 12.09
C PHE A 185 4.59 7.24 13.58
N HIS A 186 3.81 6.57 14.42
CA HIS A 186 3.87 6.80 15.87
C HIS A 186 5.24 6.43 16.46
N SER A 187 5.94 5.43 15.90
CA SER A 187 7.30 5.10 16.34
C SER A 187 8.28 6.22 16.00
N TYR A 188 8.13 6.84 14.82
CA TYR A 188 8.96 7.96 14.41
C TYR A 188 8.67 9.18 15.28
N ALA A 189 7.39 9.49 15.49
CA ALA A 189 6.96 10.61 16.31
C ALA A 189 7.50 10.51 17.75
N ASN A 190 7.39 9.33 18.36
CA ASN A 190 7.87 9.09 19.71
C ASN A 190 9.41 9.15 19.83
N ARG A 191 10.14 8.83 18.75
CA ARG A 191 11.62 8.79 18.76
C ARG A 191 12.26 10.11 18.35
N PHE A 192 11.69 10.79 17.37
CA PHE A 192 12.31 11.91 16.68
C PHE A 192 11.53 13.23 16.85
N GLY A 193 10.31 13.20 17.39
CA GLY A 193 9.44 14.37 17.52
C GLY A 193 8.47 14.52 16.34
N PRO A 194 7.86 15.70 16.15
CA PRO A 194 6.86 15.89 15.11
C PRO A 194 7.40 15.68 13.69
N GLY A 195 6.59 15.16 12.77
CA GLY A 195 7.02 14.88 11.40
C GLY A 195 6.08 15.33 10.30
N LEU A 196 6.44 14.98 9.07
CA LEU A 196 5.65 15.20 7.87
C LEU A 196 5.50 13.88 7.12
N VAL A 197 4.28 13.53 6.73
CA VAL A 197 3.99 12.43 5.81
C VAL A 197 3.50 13.01 4.50
N ILE A 198 4.21 12.70 3.40
CA ILE A 198 3.86 13.15 2.06
C ILE A 198 3.21 11.98 1.31
N TYR A 199 1.94 12.12 0.93
CA TYR A 199 1.23 11.20 0.03
C TYR A 199 1.22 11.78 -1.39
N TRP A 200 2.17 11.37 -2.23
CA TRP A 200 2.39 11.96 -3.55
C TRP A 200 1.24 11.78 -4.55
N CYS A 201 0.35 10.82 -4.30
CA CYS A 201 -0.84 10.64 -5.13
C CYS A 201 -2.09 11.33 -4.53
N GLY A 202 -1.93 12.13 -3.49
CA GLY A 202 -3.02 12.72 -2.70
C GLY A 202 -3.55 11.79 -1.61
N PHE A 203 -4.51 12.29 -0.84
CA PHE A 203 -5.15 11.56 0.27
C PHE A 203 -6.57 12.09 0.48
N VAL A 204 -7.40 11.32 1.21
CA VAL A 204 -8.78 11.74 1.51
C VAL A 204 -8.82 12.81 2.61
N GLU A 205 -9.70 13.80 2.48
CA GLU A 205 -9.78 14.95 3.40
C GLU A 205 -10.05 14.53 4.86
N GLU A 206 -10.75 13.43 5.09
CA GLU A 206 -11.07 12.89 6.40
C GLU A 206 -9.81 12.56 7.23
N LEU A 207 -8.67 12.32 6.57
CA LEU A 207 -7.40 12.10 7.27
C LEU A 207 -6.82 13.35 7.93
N GLN A 208 -7.27 14.54 7.52
CA GLN A 208 -6.87 15.80 8.15
C GLN A 208 -7.70 16.13 9.39
N GLN A 209 -8.84 15.46 9.57
CA GLN A 209 -9.74 15.74 10.68
C GLN A 209 -9.29 14.99 11.94
N PRO A 210 -9.27 15.65 13.12
CA PRO A 210 -8.99 14.96 14.36
C PRO A 210 -10.01 13.84 14.63
N GLN A 211 -9.51 12.68 15.05
CA GLN A 211 -10.28 11.44 15.34
C GLN A 211 -11.42 11.63 16.37
N SER A 212 -11.55 12.79 17.00
CA SER A 212 -12.59 13.11 17.98
C SER A 212 -13.96 13.47 17.39
N GLN A 213 -14.15 13.49 16.05
CA GLN A 213 -15.45 13.82 15.44
C GLN A 213 -16.13 12.71 14.61
N MET A 214 -15.58 11.50 14.53
CA MET A 214 -16.21 10.41 13.74
C MET A 214 -17.31 9.61 14.46
N ASN A 215 -17.82 10.09 15.60
CA ASN A 215 -18.94 9.48 16.32
C ASN A 215 -20.16 10.42 16.42
N VAL A 216 -20.76 10.83 15.31
CA VAL A 216 -22.18 11.25 15.28
C VAL A 216 -22.82 10.81 13.97
N GLY A 217 -24.03 10.25 14.08
CA GLY A 217 -24.68 9.40 13.08
C GLY A 217 -25.22 10.06 11.80
N HIS A 218 -25.66 9.15 10.92
CA HIS A 218 -26.36 9.33 9.65
C HIS A 218 -27.34 10.51 9.51
N SER A 219 -27.23 11.29 8.41
CA SER A 219 -28.14 11.30 7.24
C SER A 219 -28.03 12.58 6.37
N PRO A 220 -28.43 12.56 5.07
CA PRO A 220 -27.88 13.40 4.01
C PRO A 220 -28.80 14.56 3.55
N LEU A 221 -28.25 15.55 2.82
CA LEU A 221 -28.82 16.15 1.58
C LEU A 221 -27.99 17.34 1.02
N ASN A 222 -27.86 17.34 -0.32
CA ASN A 222 -27.71 18.44 -1.30
C ASN A 222 -26.34 19.13 -1.62
N ASN A 223 -25.73 18.67 -2.74
CA ASN A 223 -25.55 19.31 -4.07
C ASN A 223 -24.83 20.69 -4.28
N PRO A 224 -24.30 20.97 -5.50
CA PRO A 224 -22.87 21.24 -5.71
C PRO A 224 -22.52 22.63 -6.31
N SER A 225 -21.27 23.04 -6.16
CA SER A 225 -20.49 24.04 -6.95
C SER A 225 -19.21 24.33 -6.14
N THR A 226 -18.01 24.62 -6.62
CA THR A 226 -17.44 25.05 -7.91
C THR A 226 -15.92 24.90 -7.76
N GLY A 227 -15.20 24.67 -8.86
CA GLY A 227 -13.75 24.55 -8.85
C GLY A 227 -13.04 25.80 -8.31
N SER A 228 -12.11 25.56 -7.39
CA SER A 228 -10.96 26.42 -7.10
C SER A 228 -9.88 25.54 -6.49
N SER A 229 -8.64 25.80 -6.87
CA SER A 229 -7.43 25.24 -6.27
C SER A 229 -7.42 25.52 -4.77
N LEU A 230 -7.71 24.49 -3.97
CA LEU A 230 -7.88 24.59 -2.52
C LEU A 230 -6.57 24.19 -1.83
N ILE A 231 -5.73 25.17 -1.56
CA ILE A 231 -4.80 25.09 -0.43
C ILE A 231 -5.66 25.42 0.80
N THR A 232 -6.30 24.40 1.38
CA THR A 232 -7.18 24.57 2.54
C THR A 232 -6.37 24.64 3.83
N LYS A 233 -6.67 25.66 4.63
CA LYS A 233 -6.13 25.99 5.95
C LYS A 233 -5.80 24.74 6.79
N GLN A 234 -4.51 24.58 7.11
CA GLN A 234 -4.03 23.69 8.16
C GLN A 234 -4.52 24.20 9.52
N GLN A 235 -5.58 23.58 10.07
CA GLN A 235 -5.93 23.78 11.47
C GLN A 235 -6.10 22.44 12.20
N ASN A 236 -5.21 22.28 13.19
CA ASN A 236 -5.35 21.54 14.44
C ASN A 236 -5.73 20.06 14.38
N ASN A 237 -4.69 19.21 14.38
CA ASN A 237 -4.80 17.86 14.87
C ASN A 237 -4.35 17.82 16.35
N ALA A 238 -5.28 17.52 17.26
CA ALA A 238 -5.08 17.53 18.72
C ALA A 238 -4.16 16.40 19.25
N SER A 239 -3.50 15.66 18.36
CA SER A 239 -2.38 14.76 18.71
C SER A 239 -1.03 15.21 18.14
N GLY A 240 -0.94 16.27 17.32
CA GLY A 240 0.28 17.06 17.02
C GLY A 240 1.55 16.33 16.53
N GLN A 241 1.48 15.02 16.26
CA GLN A 241 2.67 14.19 16.06
C GLN A 241 3.21 14.20 14.64
N PHE A 242 2.37 14.46 13.63
CA PHE A 242 2.81 14.62 12.25
C PHE A 242 1.75 15.33 11.40
N LEU A 243 2.22 16.03 10.36
CA LEU A 243 1.40 16.66 9.33
C LEU A 243 1.25 15.76 8.11
N LEU A 244 0.18 15.96 7.35
CA LEU A 244 -0.03 15.34 6.04
C LEU A 244 0.07 16.40 4.94
N ALA A 245 0.78 16.06 3.86
CA ALA A 245 0.84 16.85 2.65
C ALA A 245 0.83 15.93 1.42
N ASP A 246 0.56 16.49 0.24
CA ASP A 246 0.63 15.79 -1.05
C ASP A 246 1.88 16.17 -1.87
N HIS A 247 2.64 17.15 -1.40
CA HIS A 247 3.94 17.57 -1.90
C HIS A 247 4.81 18.08 -0.74
N LEU A 248 6.11 18.30 -1.00
CA LEU A 248 6.96 19.01 -0.04
C LEU A 248 6.57 20.50 -0.02
N PRO A 249 6.13 21.06 1.11
CA PRO A 249 5.69 22.46 1.19
C PRO A 249 6.79 23.42 0.71
N ASP A 250 6.45 24.36 -0.17
CA ASP A 250 7.42 25.27 -0.80
C ASP A 250 8.11 26.23 0.17
N ASP A 251 7.44 26.50 1.28
CA ASP A 251 7.87 27.42 2.32
C ASP A 251 8.63 26.73 3.47
N ILE A 252 8.91 25.43 3.35
CA ILE A 252 9.76 24.71 4.30
C ILE A 252 11.13 25.38 4.43
N ARG A 253 11.53 25.72 5.65
CA ARG A 253 12.81 26.36 5.94
C ARG A 253 13.52 25.68 7.09
N SER A 254 14.85 25.63 7.02
CA SER A 254 15.65 25.17 8.15
C SER A 254 15.54 26.16 9.31
N MET A 255 15.47 25.67 10.55
CA MET A 255 15.48 26.55 11.72
C MET A 255 16.79 27.36 11.87
N THR A 256 17.86 26.99 11.16
CA THR A 256 19.09 27.81 11.12
C THR A 256 18.90 29.19 10.52
N GLU A 257 17.88 29.40 9.68
CA GLU A 257 17.61 30.70 9.06
C GLU A 257 17.01 31.73 10.03
N PHE A 258 16.63 31.32 11.23
CA PHE A 258 16.01 32.16 12.25
C PHE A 258 16.93 32.51 13.44
N ILE A 259 18.20 32.08 13.36
CA ILE A 259 19.26 32.37 14.35
C ILE A 259 20.21 33.40 13.74
#